data_AF-U9UH08-F1
#
_entry.id   AF-U9UH08-F1
#
_cell.length_a   1.000
_cell.length_b   1.000
_cell.length_c   1.000
_cell.angle_alpha   90.00
_cell.angle_beta   90.00
_cell.angle_gamma   90.00
#
_symmetry.space_group_name_H-M   'P 1'
#
loop_
_entity.id
_entity.type
_entity.pdbx_description
1 polymer ?
#
loop_
_entity_poly.entity_id
_entity_poly.type
_entity_poly.pdbx_seq_one_letter_code
_entity_poly.pdbx_strand_id
1 'polypeptide(L)'
;IIGGYNPIGWCATSKYFNTDRSFIFSFYLNNLKPTTIILSRVKNYDYAISDSDHTKNQGFGRGDLHIFQKSCKLVNYFVKIHDSENFEIDDYEVFQVMKN
;
A
#
# COMPACT_ATOMS: atom_id res chain seq x y z
N ILE A 1 3.02 -0.91 12.17
CA ILE A 1 3.44 -0.17 10.97
C ILE A 1 2.80 -0.82 9.76
N ILE A 2 2.15 -0.03 8.93
CA ILE A 2 1.53 -0.43 7.66
C ILE A 2 2.12 0.48 6.58
N GLY A 3 2.46 -0.06 5.42
CA GLY A 3 3.01 0.74 4.34
C GLY A 3 3.08 0.00 3.02
N GLY A 4 3.71 0.64 2.04
CA GLY A 4 3.95 0.03 0.74
C GLY A 4 4.98 0.78 -0.08
N TYR A 5 5.48 0.11 -1.11
CA TYR A 5 6.43 0.65 -2.06
C TYR A 5 5.73 0.95 -3.39
N ASN A 6 5.71 2.22 -3.75
CA ASN A 6 5.24 2.70 -5.04
C ASN A 6 6.45 3.00 -5.95
N PRO A 7 6.71 2.20 -7.00
CA PRO A 7 7.83 2.42 -7.91
C PRO A 7 7.62 3.52 -8.95
N ILE A 8 6.43 4.13 -9.01
CA ILE A 8 6.01 5.11 -10.02
C ILE A 8 5.95 6.51 -9.43
N GLY A 9 5.40 6.63 -8.21
CA GLY A 9 5.03 7.90 -7.60
C GLY A 9 3.53 8.17 -7.68
N TRP A 10 3.06 9.16 -6.93
CA TRP A 10 1.68 9.64 -6.98
C TRP A 10 1.67 11.05 -7.56
N CYS A 11 0.78 11.28 -8.52
CA CYS A 11 0.71 12.51 -9.31
C CYS A 11 -0.72 13.08 -9.39
N ALA A 12 -1.66 12.55 -8.60
CA ALA A 12 -3.05 13.00 -8.55
C ALA A 12 -3.74 12.95 -9.93
N THR A 13 -3.62 11.82 -10.64
CA THR A 13 -4.14 11.65 -12.01
C THR A 13 -5.53 10.99 -12.10
N SER A 14 -6.13 10.62 -10.96
CA SER A 14 -7.41 9.90 -10.90
C SER A 14 -7.40 8.55 -11.63
N LYS A 15 -6.26 7.86 -11.66
CA LYS A 15 -6.05 6.62 -12.41
C LYS A 15 -5.42 5.54 -11.55
N TYR A 16 -5.45 4.32 -12.10
CA TYR A 16 -4.59 3.25 -11.63
C TYR A 16 -3.35 3.18 -12.51
N PHE A 17 -2.21 2.87 -11.89
CA PHE A 17 -1.00 2.56 -12.63
C PHE A 17 -0.61 1.10 -12.49
N ASN A 18 -0.08 0.58 -13.59
CA ASN A 18 0.31 -0.80 -13.70
C ASN A 18 1.76 -1.02 -13.23
N THR A 19 1.96 -1.98 -12.34
CA THR A 19 3.30 -2.43 -11.96
C THR A 19 3.25 -3.78 -11.22
N ASP A 20 4.26 -4.61 -11.43
CA ASP A 20 4.54 -5.83 -10.68
C ASP A 20 5.57 -5.61 -9.56
N ARG A 21 6.25 -4.45 -9.56
CA ARG A 21 7.32 -4.11 -8.61
C ARG A 21 6.79 -3.52 -7.29
N SER A 22 5.51 -3.19 -7.21
CA SER A 22 4.90 -2.71 -5.98
C SER A 22 4.69 -3.84 -4.97
N PHE A 23 4.72 -3.49 -3.69
CA PHE A 23 4.35 -4.36 -2.59
C PHE A 23 3.78 -3.51 -1.45
N ILE A 24 2.88 -4.10 -0.67
CA ILE A 24 2.39 -3.55 0.59
C ILE A 24 2.85 -4.46 1.73
N PHE A 25 3.02 -3.90 2.92
CA PHE A 25 3.53 -4.63 4.07
C PHE A 25 2.90 -4.17 5.37
N SER A 26 3.01 -5.04 6.37
CA SER A 26 2.76 -4.68 7.76
C SER A 26 3.68 -5.45 8.70
N PHE A 27 4.01 -4.82 9.82
CA PHE A 27 4.75 -5.43 10.91
C PHE A 27 4.56 -4.64 12.21
N TYR A 28 4.86 -5.29 13.34
CA TYR A 28 4.91 -4.65 14.64
C TYR A 28 6.36 -4.25 14.94
N LEU A 29 6.60 -2.97 15.23
CA LEU A 29 7.96 -2.45 15.48
C LEU A 29 8.67 -3.20 16.60
N ASN A 30 7.93 -3.59 17.64
CA ASN A 30 8.45 -4.32 18.79
C ASN A 30 8.58 -5.85 18.56
N ASN A 31 8.23 -6.35 17.37
CA ASN A 31 8.31 -7.77 17.02
C ASN A 31 8.61 -7.97 15.53
N LEU A 32 9.90 -7.94 15.20
CA LEU A 32 10.43 -8.08 13.83
C LEU A 32 10.80 -9.54 13.47
N LYS A 33 10.14 -10.53 14.08
CA LYS A 33 10.34 -11.92 13.68
C LYS A 33 9.89 -12.08 12.22
N PRO A 34 10.65 -12.78 11.36
CA PRO A 34 10.24 -12.96 9.96
C PRO A 34 8.84 -13.55 9.79
N THR A 35 8.40 -14.38 10.73
CA THR A 35 7.07 -15.00 10.74
C THR A 35 5.93 -14.04 11.07
N THR A 36 6.22 -12.84 11.59
CA THR A 36 5.23 -11.81 11.95
C THR A 36 5.24 -10.63 11.00
N ILE A 37 6.13 -10.63 10.01
CA ILE A 37 6.17 -9.63 8.94
C ILE A 37 5.30 -10.13 7.79
N ILE A 38 4.35 -9.31 7.37
CA ILE A 38 3.54 -9.58 6.18
C ILE A 38 4.10 -8.74 5.03
N LEU A 39 4.45 -9.42 3.94
CA LEU A 39 4.80 -8.80 2.67
C LEU A 39 3.85 -9.32 1.60
N SER A 40 3.07 -8.42 1.02
CA SER A 40 2.08 -8.74 0.01
C SER A 40 2.50 -8.13 -1.33
N ARG A 41 2.67 -8.97 -2.34
CA ARG A 41 2.99 -8.55 -3.71
C ARG A 41 1.73 -8.40 -4.54
N VAL A 42 1.85 -7.66 -5.65
CA VAL A 42 0.78 -7.44 -6.61
C VAL A 42 0.34 -8.77 -7.24
N LYS A 43 -0.97 -9.01 -7.23
CA LYS A 43 -1.66 -10.11 -7.93
C LYS A 43 -2.25 -9.66 -9.27
N ASN A 44 -2.87 -8.48 -9.29
CA ASN A 44 -3.38 -7.88 -10.53
C ASN A 44 -2.61 -6.58 -10.81
N TYR A 45 -1.73 -6.65 -11.81
CA TYR A 45 -0.82 -5.57 -12.13
C TYR A 45 -1.53 -4.33 -12.65
N ASP A 46 -2.69 -4.43 -13.33
CA ASP A 46 -3.40 -3.30 -13.93
C ASP A 46 -3.90 -2.27 -12.91
N TYR A 47 -4.04 -2.68 -11.64
CA TYR A 47 -4.59 -1.86 -10.56
C TYR A 47 -3.61 -1.64 -9.41
N ALA A 48 -2.30 -1.87 -9.62
CA ALA A 48 -1.32 -1.94 -8.54
C ALA A 48 -1.22 -0.66 -7.70
N ILE A 49 -1.21 0.51 -8.32
CA ILE A 49 -1.13 1.81 -7.65
C ILE A 49 -2.43 2.57 -7.90
N SER A 50 -3.08 3.04 -6.83
CA SER A 50 -4.21 3.95 -6.91
C SER A 50 -3.72 5.38 -6.77
N ASP A 51 -3.87 6.15 -7.84
CA ASP A 51 -3.49 7.55 -7.91
C ASP A 51 -4.71 8.47 -7.90
N SER A 52 -5.06 8.98 -6.73
CA SER A 52 -6.28 9.78 -6.52
C SER A 52 -5.97 11.26 -6.41
N ASP A 53 -6.83 12.11 -6.98
CA ASP A 53 -6.80 13.58 -6.82
C ASP A 53 -7.79 14.10 -5.76
N HIS A 54 -8.93 13.42 -5.55
CA HIS A 54 -10.07 14.00 -4.83
C HIS A 54 -10.72 13.09 -3.78
N THR A 55 -10.53 11.77 -3.86
CA THR A 55 -11.36 10.80 -3.10
C THR A 55 -10.65 10.14 -1.91
N LYS A 56 -9.48 10.64 -1.51
CA LYS A 56 -8.61 10.03 -0.49
C LYS A 56 -8.22 8.56 -0.80
N ASN A 57 -8.44 8.11 -2.03
CA ASN A 57 -8.11 6.76 -2.51
C ASN A 57 -6.61 6.58 -2.82
N GLN A 58 -5.76 7.52 -2.40
CA GLN A 58 -4.32 7.46 -2.64
C GLN A 58 -3.74 6.21 -1.97
N GLY A 59 -3.08 5.35 -2.76
CA GLY A 59 -2.42 4.17 -2.21
C GLY A 59 -2.23 3.06 -3.23
N PHE A 60 -2.65 1.85 -2.86
CA PHE A 60 -2.29 0.59 -3.51
C PHE A 60 -3.54 -0.25 -3.78
N GLY A 61 -3.64 -0.81 -4.98
CA GLY A 61 -4.77 -1.65 -5.35
C GLY A 61 -6.08 -0.86 -5.43
N ARG A 62 -7.19 -1.57 -5.65
CA ARG A 62 -8.55 -1.01 -5.53
C ARG A 62 -9.02 -1.06 -4.08
N GLY A 63 -8.20 -0.53 -3.17
CA GLY A 63 -8.45 -0.55 -1.72
C GLY A 63 -7.61 -1.56 -0.95
N ASP A 64 -6.57 -2.14 -1.55
CA ASP A 64 -5.65 -3.02 -0.81
C ASP A 64 -4.92 -2.26 0.30
N LEU A 65 -4.58 -1.00 0.03
CA LEU A 65 -4.24 -0.02 1.06
C LEU A 65 -4.60 1.39 0.56
N HIS A 66 -5.65 2.00 1.09
CA HIS A 66 -5.91 3.43 0.94
C HIS A 66 -5.45 4.16 2.19
N ILE A 67 -4.40 4.97 2.04
CA ILE A 67 -3.70 5.58 3.18
C ILE A 67 -4.66 6.56 3.89
N PHE A 68 -5.24 7.51 3.16
CA PHE A 68 -6.05 8.58 3.78
C PHE A 68 -7.50 8.21 4.05
N GLN A 69 -7.99 7.09 3.49
CA GLN A 69 -9.25 6.47 3.95
C GLN A 69 -9.06 5.54 5.14
N LYS A 70 -7.80 5.31 5.54
CA LYS A 70 -7.46 4.42 6.65
C LYS A 70 -8.05 3.02 6.50
N SER A 71 -8.02 2.50 5.27
CA SER A 71 -8.64 1.23 4.92
C SER A 71 -7.71 0.31 4.13
N CYS A 72 -7.89 -1.00 4.28
CA CYS A 72 -7.13 -2.03 3.60
C CYS A 72 -7.98 -3.29 3.39
N LYS A 73 -8.02 -3.78 2.17
CA LYS A 73 -8.78 -4.95 1.73
C LYS A 73 -7.86 -5.92 1.01
N LEU A 74 -8.38 -7.07 0.60
CA LEU A 74 -7.63 -8.00 -0.27
C LEU A 74 -8.33 -8.06 -1.62
N VAL A 75 -7.80 -7.34 -2.62
CA VAL A 75 -8.40 -7.24 -3.95
C VAL A 75 -7.37 -7.51 -5.04
N ASN A 76 -6.31 -6.72 -5.10
CA ASN A 76 -5.31 -6.74 -6.16
C ASN A 76 -3.92 -7.20 -5.70
N TYR A 77 -3.75 -7.51 -4.42
CA TYR A 77 -2.53 -8.08 -3.85
C TYR A 77 -2.76 -9.52 -3.37
N PHE A 78 -1.70 -10.28 -3.07
CA PHE A 78 -1.82 -11.71 -2.75
C PHE A 78 -2.24 -12.02 -1.31
N VAL A 79 -1.82 -11.18 -0.36
CA VAL A 79 -1.95 -11.43 1.09
C VAL A 79 -2.56 -10.21 1.78
N LYS A 80 -3.47 -10.46 2.72
CA LYS A 80 -4.04 -9.40 3.57
C LYS A 80 -2.97 -8.90 4.53
N ILE A 81 -2.84 -7.58 4.71
CA ILE A 81 -1.81 -6.98 5.58
C ILE A 81 -2.33 -6.63 6.98
N HIS A 82 -3.63 -6.76 7.25
CA HIS A 82 -4.20 -6.41 8.54
C HIS A 82 -5.49 -7.19 8.78
N ASP A 83 -5.80 -7.54 10.02
CA ASP A 83 -6.97 -8.37 10.32
C ASP A 83 -8.29 -7.62 10.18
N SER A 84 -8.30 -6.31 10.45
CA SER A 84 -9.43 -5.39 10.20
C SER A 84 -9.31 -4.70 8.85
N GLU A 85 -10.45 -4.34 8.23
CA GLU A 85 -10.45 -3.54 7.00
C GLU A 85 -10.14 -2.05 7.23
N ASN A 86 -10.16 -1.59 8.49
CA ASN A 86 -9.88 -0.20 8.84
C ASN A 86 -8.80 -0.12 9.92
N PHE A 87 -8.07 1.00 9.94
CA PHE A 87 -7.03 1.31 10.90
C PHE A 87 -7.05 2.80 11.30
N GLU A 88 -6.20 3.19 12.24
CA GLU A 88 -5.98 4.59 12.62
C GLU A 88 -4.54 5.01 12.28
N ILE A 89 -4.35 6.31 12.09
CA ILE A 89 -3.04 6.90 11.74
C ILE A 89 -2.65 7.87 12.84
N ASP A 90 -1.58 7.55 13.56
CA ASP A 90 -0.92 8.47 14.47
C ASP A 90 0.08 9.37 13.72
N ASP A 91 0.81 8.80 12.76
CA ASP A 91 1.79 9.50 11.93
C ASP A 91 1.94 8.82 10.54
N TYR A 92 2.46 9.55 9.56
CA TYR A 92 2.78 9.02 8.23
C TYR A 92 4.06 9.64 7.66
N GLU A 93 4.86 8.80 6.98
CA GLU A 93 6.11 9.22 6.35
C GLU A 93 6.15 8.74 4.90
N VAL A 94 6.77 9.54 4.02
CA VAL A 94 6.98 9.19 2.60
C VAL A 94 8.44 9.42 2.26
N PHE A 95 9.09 8.38 1.74
CA PHE A 95 10.50 8.41 1.34
C PHE A 95 10.66 8.12 -0.15
N GLN A 96 11.57 8.84 -0.80
CA GLN A 96 11.98 8.57 -2.17
C GLN A 96 13.30 7.80 -2.18
N VAL A 97 13.33 6.67 -2.89
CA VAL A 97 14.57 5.90 -3.11
C VAL A 97 15.27 6.41 -4.36
N MET A 98 16.45 6.99 -4.20
CA MET A 98 17.31 7.41 -5.31
C MET A 98 18.14 6.23 -5.80
N LYS A 99 18.20 6.04 -7.12
CA LYS A 99 19.19 5.13 -7.73
C LYS A 99 20.49 5.90 -7.93
N ASN A 100 21.58 5.30 -7.48
CA ASN A 100 22.94 5.75 -7.80
C ASN A 100 23.34 5.29 -9.20
#